data_AF-A0A951CDU8-F1
#
_entry.id   AF-A0A951CDU8-F1
#
_cell.length_a   1.000
_cell.length_b   1.000
_cell.length_c   1.000
_cell.angle_alpha   90.00
_cell.angle_beta   90.00
_cell.angle_gamma   90.00
#
_symmetry.space_group_name_H-M   'P 1'
#
loop_
_entity.id
_entity.type
_entity.pdbx_description
1 polymer ?
#
loop_
_entity_poly.entity_id
_entity_poly.type
_entity_poly.pdbx_seq_one_letter_code
_entity_poly.pdbx_strand_id
1 'polypeptide(L)'
;TGAIYIFRGVVFRSSDLDLAVLKFAGRGLSYLELGSSADAAEGQRVVVIGRPEGLDWTVTDGVISAFRDNRSSIKITALMSPGSSGSPVLDESGQVIGIATSVKGGERLNRAIAAEALKRAFLTEPEQPADESRETNGTLKSRTTSPNEQPTDLSEFVQ
;
A
#
# COMPACT_ATOMS: atom_id res chain seq x y z
N THR A 1 -16.93 7.39 7.39
CA THR A 1 -16.00 8.37 7.98
C THR A 1 -14.66 7.70 8.19
N GLY A 2 -13.54 8.33 7.83
CA GLY A 2 -12.20 7.77 8.04
C GLY A 2 -11.60 8.20 9.38
N ALA A 3 -10.66 7.40 9.91
CA ALA A 3 -9.82 7.78 11.04
C ALA A 3 -8.46 8.30 10.56
N ILE A 4 -7.88 9.27 11.27
CA ILE A 4 -6.55 9.81 10.99
C ILE A 4 -5.59 9.31 12.07
N TYR A 5 -4.45 8.75 11.65
CA TYR A 5 -3.42 8.23 12.54
C TYR A 5 -2.12 9.02 12.40
N ILE A 6 -1.43 9.26 13.53
CA ILE A 6 -0.14 9.95 13.53
C ILE A 6 0.92 9.00 12.99
N PHE A 7 1.55 9.36 11.88
CA PHE A 7 2.72 8.67 11.35
C PHE A 7 3.90 8.79 12.32
N ARG A 8 4.56 7.67 12.62
CA ARG A 8 5.67 7.59 13.59
C ARG A 8 7.03 7.34 12.94
N GLY A 9 7.05 6.86 11.70
CA GLY A 9 8.30 6.61 10.99
C GLY A 9 8.21 5.41 10.07
N VAL A 10 9.31 5.16 9.37
CA VAL A 10 9.48 3.98 8.53
C VAL A 10 10.31 2.95 9.27
N VAL A 11 9.82 1.72 9.33
CA VAL A 11 10.43 0.59 10.01
C VAL A 11 11.37 -0.18 9.07
N PHE A 12 10.99 -0.24 7.79
CA PHE A 12 11.71 -0.99 6.78
C PHE A 12 11.46 -0.38 5.40
N ARG A 13 12.49 -0.42 4.54
CA ARG A 13 12.39 -0.09 3.12
C ARG A 13 13.24 -1.05 2.30
N SER A 14 12.69 -1.53 1.20
CA SER A 14 13.42 -2.26 0.16
C SER A 14 13.16 -1.61 -1.18
N SER A 15 14.20 -1.06 -1.80
CA SER A 15 14.14 -0.54 -3.17
C SER A 15 13.89 -1.64 -4.18
N ASP A 16 14.48 -2.81 -3.94
CA ASP A 16 14.47 -3.93 -4.88
C ASP A 16 13.09 -4.57 -4.97
N LEU A 17 12.35 -4.57 -3.85
CA LEU A 17 11.00 -5.09 -3.77
C LEU A 17 9.92 -4.02 -3.97
N ASP A 18 10.27 -2.73 -4.06
CA ASP A 18 9.31 -1.62 -4.02
C ASP A 18 8.40 -1.68 -2.78
N LEU A 19 9.02 -1.90 -1.60
CA LEU A 19 8.32 -2.13 -0.34
C LEU A 19 8.74 -1.13 0.75
N ALA A 20 7.76 -0.64 1.50
CA ALA A 20 8.00 0.12 2.73
C ALA A 20 7.03 -0.31 3.84
N VAL A 21 7.53 -0.33 5.07
CA VAL A 21 6.75 -0.67 6.26
C VAL A 21 6.69 0.56 7.14
N LEU A 22 5.47 1.02 7.40
CA LEU A 22 5.22 2.27 8.09
C LEU A 22 4.69 2.01 9.49
N LYS A 23 5.16 2.82 10.44
CA LYS A 23 4.68 2.81 11.82
C LYS A 23 3.70 3.96 12.03
N PHE A 24 2.57 3.66 12.65
CA PHE A 24 1.55 4.65 13.03
C PHE A 24 1.25 4.54 14.52
N ALA A 25 0.81 5.65 15.12
CA ALA A 25 0.32 5.67 16.49
C ALA A 25 -1.09 5.05 16.56
N GLY A 26 -1.27 4.07 17.44
CA GLY A 26 -2.55 3.41 17.67
C GLY A 26 -2.38 2.11 18.45
N ARG A 27 -3.45 1.63 19.08
CA ARG A 27 -3.54 0.32 19.73
C ARG A 27 -4.90 -0.29 19.42
N GLY A 28 -4.98 -1.61 19.33
CA GLY A 28 -6.23 -2.32 19.07
C GLY A 28 -6.84 -1.99 17.71
N LEU A 29 -6.02 -1.69 16.70
CA LEU A 29 -6.49 -1.46 15.34
C LEU A 29 -6.86 -2.78 14.67
N SER A 30 -7.96 -2.81 13.93
CA SER A 30 -8.28 -3.93 13.05
C SER A 30 -7.24 -4.02 11.94
N TYR A 31 -6.79 -5.24 11.65
CA TYR A 31 -5.81 -5.52 10.61
C TYR A 31 -6.29 -6.70 9.76
N LEU A 32 -5.75 -6.79 8.54
CA LEU A 32 -5.91 -7.98 7.70
C LEU A 32 -4.87 -9.02 8.08
N GLU A 33 -5.27 -10.29 8.12
CA GLU A 33 -4.34 -11.39 8.35
C GLU A 33 -3.42 -11.57 7.14
N LEU A 34 -2.12 -11.69 7.40
CA LEU A 34 -1.16 -12.06 6.37
C LEU A 34 -1.21 -13.57 6.15
N GLY A 35 -1.67 -13.98 4.98
CA GLY A 35 -1.78 -15.39 4.58
C GLY A 35 -0.46 -15.98 4.07
N SER A 36 -0.56 -17.12 3.38
CA SER A 36 0.56 -17.78 2.70
C SER A 36 0.42 -17.66 1.20
N SER A 37 1.48 -17.24 0.51
CA SER A 37 1.55 -17.33 -0.95
C SER A 37 2.37 -18.53 -1.43
N ALA A 38 2.83 -19.39 -0.52
CA ALA A 38 3.66 -20.55 -0.87
C ALA A 38 2.88 -21.61 -1.67
N ASP A 39 1.63 -21.83 -1.28
CA ASP A 39 0.74 -22.81 -1.89
C ASP A 39 -0.22 -22.18 -2.91
N ALA A 40 -0.09 -20.88 -3.15
CA ALA A 40 -0.91 -20.18 -4.12
C ALA A 40 -0.64 -20.70 -5.54
N ALA A 41 -1.69 -20.87 -6.33
CA ALA A 41 -1.61 -21.48 -7.66
C ALA A 41 -2.11 -20.53 -8.77
N GLU A 42 -1.61 -20.72 -9.98
CA GLU A 42 -2.19 -20.07 -11.16
C GLU A 42 -3.65 -20.52 -11.33
N GLY A 43 -4.53 -19.60 -11.71
CA GLY A 43 -5.98 -19.80 -11.76
C GLY A 43 -6.68 -19.56 -10.42
N GLN A 44 -5.97 -19.44 -9.30
CA GLN A 44 -6.57 -19.13 -8.00
C GLN A 44 -7.21 -17.74 -8.03
N ARG A 45 -8.44 -17.64 -7.52
CA ARG A 45 -9.17 -16.37 -7.41
C ARG A 45 -8.53 -15.45 -6.39
N VAL A 46 -8.53 -14.17 -6.73
CA VAL A 46 -8.03 -13.09 -5.89
C VAL A 46 -8.93 -11.88 -5.96
N VAL A 47 -8.91 -11.08 -4.90
CA VAL A 47 -9.58 -9.79 -4.83
C VAL A 47 -8.57 -8.72 -4.43
N VAL A 48 -8.63 -7.56 -5.08
CA VAL A 48 -7.82 -6.38 -4.74
C VAL A 48 -8.75 -5.28 -4.25
N ILE A 49 -8.43 -4.71 -3.09
CA ILE A 49 -9.19 -3.60 -2.50
C ILE A 49 -8.28 -2.38 -2.45
N GLY A 50 -8.62 -1.33 -3.20
CA GLY A 50 -7.72 -0.18 -3.37
C GLY A 50 -8.42 1.11 -3.76
N ARG A 51 -7.63 2.12 -4.10
CA ARG A 51 -8.10 3.43 -4.62
C ARG A 51 -7.38 3.79 -5.92
N PRO A 52 -7.81 3.21 -7.06
CA PRO A 52 -7.29 3.58 -8.36
C PRO A 52 -7.57 5.08 -8.60
N GLU A 53 -6.55 5.80 -9.08
CA GLU A 53 -6.57 7.21 -9.48
C GLU A 53 -6.96 8.19 -8.34
N GLY A 54 -6.88 7.76 -7.08
CA GLY A 54 -7.22 8.60 -5.93
C GLY A 54 -8.71 8.88 -5.77
N LEU A 55 -9.56 8.15 -6.50
CA LEU A 55 -11.02 8.22 -6.44
C LEU A 55 -11.58 7.35 -5.30
N ASP A 56 -12.85 6.94 -5.42
CA ASP A 56 -13.54 6.06 -4.48
C ASP A 56 -12.83 4.70 -4.31
N TRP A 57 -13.08 4.06 -3.16
CA TRP A 57 -12.61 2.70 -2.92
C TRP A 57 -13.22 1.75 -3.96
N THR A 58 -12.36 0.96 -4.59
CA THR A 58 -12.77 -0.07 -5.55
C THR A 58 -12.41 -1.46 -5.04
N VAL A 59 -13.24 -2.42 -5.40
CA VAL A 59 -12.96 -3.84 -5.27
C VAL A 59 -12.85 -4.41 -6.69
N THR A 60 -11.73 -5.04 -7.02
CA THR A 60 -11.52 -5.70 -8.32
C THR A 60 -11.21 -7.17 -8.10
N ASP A 61 -11.88 -8.05 -8.82
CA ASP A 61 -11.64 -9.48 -8.79
C ASP A 61 -10.74 -9.91 -9.97
N GLY A 62 -10.11 -11.07 -9.81
CA GLY A 62 -9.34 -11.70 -10.87
C GLY A 62 -8.78 -13.04 -10.43
N VAL A 63 -7.75 -13.49 -11.15
CA VAL A 63 -7.00 -14.70 -10.81
C VAL A 63 -5.51 -14.44 -10.82
N ILE A 64 -4.76 -15.30 -10.14
CA ILE A 64 -3.32 -15.42 -10.35
C ILE A 64 -3.08 -15.96 -11.75
N SER A 65 -2.41 -15.18 -12.59
CA SER A 65 -2.10 -15.56 -13.97
C SER A 65 -0.69 -16.13 -14.14
N ALA A 66 0.25 -15.75 -13.27
CA ALA A 66 1.61 -16.27 -13.29
C ALA A 66 2.38 -15.93 -12.02
N PHE A 67 3.46 -16.68 -11.76
CA PHE A 67 4.49 -16.29 -10.80
C PHE A 67 5.78 -15.86 -11.50
N ARG A 68 6.51 -14.92 -10.90
CA ARG A 68 7.82 -14.41 -11.36
C ARG A 68 8.79 -14.30 -10.20
N ASP A 69 10.06 -14.09 -10.52
CA ASP A 69 11.12 -13.79 -9.55
C ASP A 69 11.20 -14.82 -8.42
N ASN A 70 11.26 -16.10 -8.78
CA ASN A 70 11.22 -17.24 -7.85
C ASN A 70 10.01 -17.17 -6.87
N ARG A 71 8.83 -16.86 -7.43
CA ARG A 71 7.55 -16.68 -6.72
C ARG A 71 7.53 -15.53 -5.70
N SER A 72 8.48 -14.59 -5.77
CA SER A 72 8.40 -13.33 -5.02
C SER A 72 7.47 -12.29 -5.65
N SER A 73 7.12 -12.47 -6.93
CA SER A 73 6.12 -11.64 -7.61
C SER A 73 4.99 -12.49 -8.17
N ILE A 74 3.77 -12.00 -7.96
CA ILE A 74 2.52 -12.58 -8.45
C ILE A 74 2.00 -11.66 -9.56
N LYS A 75 1.65 -12.22 -10.71
CA LYS A 75 0.92 -11.52 -11.76
C LYS A 75 -0.57 -11.88 -11.65
N ILE A 76 -1.44 -10.89 -11.64
CA ILE A 76 -2.89 -11.08 -11.49
C ILE A 76 -3.64 -10.50 -12.68
N THR A 77 -4.88 -10.93 -12.88
CA THR A 77 -5.76 -10.36 -13.92
C THR A 77 -6.63 -9.22 -13.39
N ALA A 78 -6.72 -9.07 -12.07
CA ALA A 78 -7.52 -8.03 -11.44
C ALA A 78 -7.11 -6.65 -11.95
N LEU A 79 -8.10 -5.80 -12.24
CA LEU A 79 -7.85 -4.47 -12.79
C LEU A 79 -7.10 -3.62 -11.76
N MET A 80 -6.02 -2.98 -12.24
CA MET A 80 -5.17 -2.10 -11.46
C MET A 80 -4.82 -0.86 -12.29
N SER A 81 -4.77 0.29 -11.61
CA SER A 81 -4.37 1.58 -12.20
C SER A 81 -3.41 2.29 -11.25
N PRO A 82 -2.77 3.41 -11.66
CA PRO A 82 -2.02 4.24 -10.73
C PRO A 82 -2.86 4.54 -9.47
N GLY A 83 -2.29 4.42 -8.28
CA GLY A 83 -3.03 4.51 -7.00
C GLY A 83 -3.43 3.17 -6.39
N SER A 84 -3.39 2.06 -7.16
CA SER A 84 -3.56 0.71 -6.60
C SER A 84 -2.30 0.21 -5.84
N SER A 85 -1.15 0.87 -5.96
CA SER A 85 0.07 0.50 -5.22
C SER A 85 -0.15 0.50 -3.71
N GLY A 86 0.29 -0.54 -3.01
CA GLY A 86 0.06 -0.75 -1.58
C GLY A 86 -1.28 -1.42 -1.23
N SER A 87 -2.16 -1.64 -2.22
CA SER A 87 -3.43 -2.33 -1.98
C SER A 87 -3.23 -3.81 -1.66
N PRO A 88 -3.96 -4.39 -0.70
CA PRO A 88 -3.89 -5.81 -0.42
C PRO A 88 -4.47 -6.63 -1.59
N VAL A 89 -3.80 -7.74 -1.89
CA VAL A 89 -4.33 -8.82 -2.73
C VAL A 89 -4.75 -9.96 -1.81
N LEU A 90 -6.03 -10.27 -1.82
CA LEU A 90 -6.69 -11.21 -0.93
C LEU A 90 -7.01 -12.51 -1.64
N ASP A 91 -6.89 -13.63 -0.93
CA ASP A 91 -7.50 -14.89 -1.35
C ASP A 91 -8.99 -14.98 -0.94
N GLU A 92 -9.62 -16.10 -1.25
CA GLU A 92 -11.04 -16.34 -0.95
C GLU A 92 -11.36 -16.41 0.56
N SER A 93 -10.34 -16.60 1.41
CA SER A 93 -10.48 -16.57 2.87
C SER A 93 -10.34 -15.16 3.45
N GLY A 94 -10.04 -14.16 2.62
CA GLY A 94 -9.81 -12.78 3.04
C GLY A 94 -8.40 -12.54 3.60
N GLN A 95 -7.48 -13.50 3.43
CA GLN A 95 -6.09 -13.35 3.85
C GLN A 95 -5.25 -12.67 2.78
N VAL A 96 -4.30 -11.83 3.21
CA VAL A 96 -3.39 -11.12 2.30
C VAL A 96 -2.34 -12.10 1.77
N ILE A 97 -2.37 -12.38 0.47
CA ILE A 97 -1.38 -13.20 -0.22
C ILE A 97 -0.39 -12.38 -1.04
N GLY A 98 -0.60 -11.07 -1.14
CA GLY A 98 0.37 -10.13 -1.72
C GLY A 98 -0.03 -8.67 -1.60
N ILE A 99 0.88 -7.78 -2.01
CA ILE A 99 0.66 -6.32 -2.04
C ILE A 99 0.83 -5.82 -3.46
N ALA A 100 -0.22 -5.19 -3.99
CA ALA A 100 -0.22 -4.58 -5.31
C ALA A 100 0.92 -3.54 -5.45
N THR A 101 1.65 -3.59 -6.56
CA THR A 101 2.73 -2.63 -6.88
C THR A 101 2.59 -2.14 -8.32
N SER A 102 3.07 -0.92 -8.58
CA SER A 102 3.17 -0.34 -9.92
C SER A 102 4.64 -0.19 -10.28
N VAL A 103 5.12 -1.00 -11.23
CA VAL A 103 6.52 -0.90 -11.68
C VAL A 103 6.64 0.27 -12.67
N LYS A 104 7.52 1.24 -12.37
CA LYS A 104 7.93 2.27 -13.34
C LYS A 104 8.81 1.61 -14.41
N GLY A 105 8.36 1.55 -15.67
CA GLY A 105 9.22 1.03 -16.75
C GLY A 105 8.57 0.44 -18.00
N GLY A 106 7.24 0.48 -18.14
CA GLY A 106 6.58 0.25 -19.44
C GLY A 106 5.76 -1.04 -19.55
N GLU A 107 5.95 -2.02 -18.68
CA GLU A 107 4.94 -3.06 -18.51
C GLU A 107 3.92 -2.61 -17.46
N ARG A 108 2.74 -2.16 -17.92
CA ARG A 108 1.53 -2.09 -17.07
C ARG A 108 1.07 -3.51 -16.75
N LEU A 109 1.87 -4.22 -15.95
CA LEU A 109 1.58 -5.57 -15.53
C LEU A 109 0.95 -5.50 -14.15
N ASN A 110 -0.31 -5.92 -14.05
CA ASN A 110 -1.03 -6.04 -12.77
C ASN A 110 -0.27 -7.06 -11.91
N ARG A 111 0.55 -6.55 -10.99
CA ARG A 111 1.52 -7.33 -10.21
C ARG A 111 1.37 -7.04 -8.73
N ALA A 112 1.74 -8.04 -7.94
CA ALA A 112 1.85 -7.94 -6.50
C ALA A 112 3.16 -8.54 -6.01
N ILE A 113 3.69 -7.97 -4.94
CA ILE A 113 4.76 -8.54 -4.12
C ILE A 113 4.13 -9.67 -3.31
N ALA A 114 4.64 -10.89 -3.43
CA ALA A 114 4.07 -12.06 -2.77
C ALA A 114 4.23 -11.99 -1.24
N ALA A 115 3.25 -12.50 -0.48
CA ALA A 115 3.31 -12.52 0.98
C ALA A 115 4.58 -13.20 1.51
N GLU A 116 5.06 -14.26 0.85
CA GLU A 116 6.31 -14.91 1.21
C GLU A 116 7.55 -14.02 0.98
N ALA A 117 7.52 -13.12 -0.01
CA ALA A 117 8.59 -12.14 -0.19
C ALA A 117 8.58 -11.10 0.95
N LEU A 118 7.39 -10.66 1.38
CA LEU A 118 7.24 -9.78 2.54
C LEU A 118 7.82 -10.45 3.79
N LYS A 119 7.37 -11.66 4.11
CA LYS A 119 7.83 -12.42 5.28
C LYS A 119 9.34 -12.57 5.30
N ARG A 120 9.96 -12.92 4.15
CA ARG A 120 11.42 -13.00 4.06
C ARG A 120 12.09 -11.65 4.33
N ALA A 121 11.66 -10.58 3.66
CA ALA A 121 12.23 -9.26 3.84
C ALA A 121 12.20 -8.79 5.30
N PHE A 122 11.08 -9.03 5.99
CA PHE A 122 10.91 -8.74 7.42
C PHE A 122 11.82 -9.57 8.34
N LEU A 123 12.12 -10.81 7.97
CA LEU A 123 12.95 -11.71 8.78
C LEU A 123 14.46 -11.52 8.51
N THR A 124 14.83 -11.06 7.32
CA THR A 124 16.24 -10.98 6.90
C THR A 124 16.88 -9.63 7.11
N GLU A 125 16.09 -8.56 7.20
CA GLU A 125 16.62 -7.21 7.40
C GLU A 125 16.20 -6.67 8.77
N PRO A 126 17.16 -6.25 9.63
CA PRO A 126 16.83 -5.69 10.92
C PRO A 126 15.95 -4.44 10.73
N GLU A 127 15.02 -4.19 11.67
CA GLU A 127 14.27 -2.93 11.70
C GLU A 127 15.26 -1.78 11.50
N GLN A 128 15.09 -1.01 10.43
CA GLN A 128 15.83 0.22 10.27
C GLN A 128 15.34 1.13 11.40
N PRO A 129 16.24 1.73 12.19
CA PRO A 129 15.82 2.70 13.20
C PRO A 129 14.95 3.73 12.49
N ALA A 130 13.79 4.03 13.09
CA ALA A 130 12.91 5.06 12.58
C ALA A 130 13.78 6.29 12.31
N ASP A 131 13.73 6.82 11.10
CA ASP A 131 14.51 7.99 10.72
C ASP A 131 13.97 9.20 11.50
N GLU A 132 14.44 9.36 12.75
CA GLU A 132 14.10 10.47 13.65
C GLU A 132 14.68 11.81 13.15
N SER A 133 15.52 11.78 12.10
CA SER A 133 16.17 12.99 11.56
C SER A 133 15.23 13.93 10.79
N ARG A 134 13.93 13.63 10.74
CA ARG A 134 12.88 14.51 10.20
C ARG A 134 11.79 14.85 11.21
N GLU A 135 12.16 15.12 12.47
CA GLU A 135 11.45 16.15 13.21
C GLU A 135 11.67 17.48 12.48
N THR A 136 10.75 17.82 11.58
CA THR A 136 10.74 19.11 10.91
C THR A 136 10.64 20.19 11.99
N ASN A 137 11.73 20.92 12.22
CA ASN A 137 11.72 22.33 12.62
C ASN A 137 11.06 23.17 11.50
N GLY A 138 9.85 22.79 11.11
CA GLY A 138 8.96 23.51 10.25
C GLY A 138 7.76 23.84 11.12
N THR A 139 7.78 25.03 11.72
CA THR A 139 6.59 25.69 12.23
C THR A 139 5.50 25.57 11.17
N LEU A 140 4.58 24.62 11.33
CA LEU A 140 3.27 24.67 10.71
C LEU A 140 2.63 25.92 11.28
N LYS A 141 2.78 27.05 10.58
CA LYS A 141 2.00 28.25 10.85
C LYS A 141 0.54 27.82 10.71
N SER A 142 -0.13 27.66 11.84
CA SER A 142 -1.58 27.60 11.89
C SER A 142 -2.11 28.88 11.26
N ARG A 143 -2.56 28.81 10.00
CA ARG A 143 -3.51 29.79 9.48
C ARG A 143 -4.83 29.50 10.19
N THR A 144 -5.05 30.19 11.30
CA THR A 144 -6.38 30.36 11.87
C THR A 144 -7.20 31.13 10.85
N THR A 145 -7.96 30.44 10.01
CA THR A 145 -9.10 31.05 9.34
C THR A 145 -10.25 31.07 10.35
N SER A 146 -10.68 32.28 10.74
CA SER A 146 -11.88 32.47 11.55
C SER A 146 -13.09 31.81 10.87
N PRO A 147 -14.10 31.33 11.62
CA PRO A 147 -15.14 30.43 11.10
C PRO A 147 -16.16 31.03 10.12
N ASN A 148 -15.92 32.20 9.50
CA ASN A 148 -16.98 32.90 8.75
C ASN A 148 -16.54 33.64 7.48
N GLU A 149 -15.65 33.07 6.68
CA GLU A 149 -15.47 33.49 5.28
C GLU A 149 -15.53 32.26 4.36
N GLN A 150 -16.53 32.22 3.48
CA GLN A 150 -16.55 31.28 2.37
C GLN A 150 -15.49 31.71 1.34
N PRO A 151 -14.66 30.80 0.81
CA PRO A 151 -13.68 31.16 -0.22
C PRO A 151 -14.40 31.50 -1.52
N THR A 152 -14.25 32.74 -1.99
CA THR A 152 -14.89 33.26 -3.20
C THR A 152 -14.13 32.94 -4.50
N ASP A 153 -13.05 32.15 -4.44
CA ASP A 153 -12.27 31.83 -5.64
C ASP A 153 -11.64 30.43 -5.54
N LEU A 154 -11.91 29.59 -6.55
CA LEU A 154 -11.50 28.18 -6.64
C LEU A 154 -10.22 27.99 -7.49
N SER A 155 -9.54 29.06 -7.87
CA SER A 155 -8.34 28.98 -8.71
C SER A 155 -7.04 28.62 -7.97
N GLU A 156 -7.02 28.57 -6.63
CA GLU A 156 -5.78 28.33 -5.85
C GLU A 156 -5.53 26.86 -5.42
N PHE A 157 -6.36 25.89 -5.81
CA PHE A 157 -6.20 24.48 -5.40
C PHE A 157 -5.61 23.53 -6.45
N VAL A 158 -4.88 24.05 -7.44
CA VAL A 158 -4.18 23.19 -8.42
C VAL A 158 -2.68 23.52 -8.44
N GLN A 159 -1.90 22.66 -7.78
CA GLN A 159 -0.56 22.24 -8.22
C GLN A 159 -0.26 20.84 -7.66
#